data_AF-A0A538HZ63-F1
#
_entry.id   AF-A0A538HZ63-F1
#
_cell.length_a   1.000
_cell.length_b   1.000
_cell.length_c   1.000
_cell.angle_alpha   90.00
_cell.angle_beta   90.00
_cell.angle_gamma   90.00
#
_symmetry.space_group_name_H-M   'P 1'
#
loop_
_entity.id
_entity.type
_entity.pdbx_description
1 polymer ?
#
loop_
_entity_poly.entity_id
_entity_poly.type
_entity_poly.pdbx_seq_one_letter_code
_entity_poly.pdbx_strand_id
1 'polypeptide(L)'
;MPPASLAIDLDGALGDTRPLWDDWLAAAARVLPLDVDGLSSDRGQAAAALDSGGGNWRVLLERFAEDRAPVYLRRHPEASTALRRLEAAGATLGVFTDAPSELARVALDQLGATRRVAVVETGAGALDRLLAELGQTAVVVRTRAELVAAAE
;
A
#
# COMPACT_ATOMS: atom_id res chain seq x y z
N MET A 1 1.55 15.78 24.60
CA MET A 1 2.45 14.82 23.90
C MET A 1 2.69 15.37 22.51
N PRO A 2 3.92 15.31 21.96
CA PRO A 2 4.09 15.56 20.53
C PRO A 2 3.20 14.57 19.77
N PRO A 3 2.65 14.96 18.61
CA PRO A 3 1.79 14.07 17.85
C PRO A 3 2.55 12.80 17.49
N ALA A 4 1.98 11.64 17.80
CA ALA A 4 2.57 10.36 17.44
C ALA A 4 2.71 10.26 15.92
N SER A 5 3.87 9.82 15.44
CA SER A 5 4.01 9.40 14.04
C SER A 5 3.61 7.93 13.93
N LEU A 6 2.88 7.56 12.89
CA LEU A 6 2.42 6.20 12.67
C LEU A 6 2.89 5.71 11.30
N ALA A 7 3.47 4.51 11.27
CA ALA A 7 3.75 3.76 10.05
C ALA A 7 2.66 2.69 9.88
N ILE A 8 1.79 2.87 8.89
CA ILE A 8 0.58 2.07 8.70
C ILE A 8 0.77 1.11 7.51
N ASP A 9 0.55 -0.17 7.73
CA ASP A 9 0.54 -1.20 6.68
C ASP A 9 -0.70 -1.01 5.80
N LEU A 10 -0.49 -0.74 4.50
CA LEU A 10 -1.59 -0.61 3.55
C LEU A 10 -2.46 -1.86 3.52
N ASP A 11 -1.83 -3.03 3.37
CA ASP A 11 -2.50 -4.28 3.06
C ASP A 11 -3.16 -4.88 4.31
N GLY A 12 -2.49 -4.76 5.46
CA GLY A 12 -2.98 -5.28 6.72
C GLY A 12 -3.93 -4.35 7.48
N ALA A 13 -3.78 -3.03 7.36
CA ALA A 13 -4.58 -2.07 8.13
C ALA A 13 -5.69 -1.39 7.32
N LEU A 14 -5.47 -1.10 6.04
CA LEU A 14 -6.39 -0.29 5.22
C LEU A 14 -7.18 -1.13 4.22
N GLY A 15 -6.50 -1.94 3.41
CA GLY A 15 -7.11 -2.84 2.43
C GLY A 15 -6.07 -3.67 1.68
N ASP A 16 -6.26 -4.98 1.66
CA ASP A 16 -5.32 -5.94 1.08
C ASP A 16 -5.27 -5.84 -0.45
N THR A 17 -4.13 -5.42 -0.99
CA THR A 17 -3.92 -5.26 -2.43
C THR A 17 -3.34 -6.51 -3.10
N ARG A 18 -3.00 -7.57 -2.35
CA ARG A 18 -2.44 -8.81 -2.92
C ARG A 18 -3.37 -9.48 -3.92
N PRO A 19 -4.69 -9.65 -3.67
CA PRO A 19 -5.56 -10.28 -4.66
C PRO A 19 -5.67 -9.51 -5.97
N LEU A 20 -5.56 -8.18 -5.93
CA LEU A 20 -5.55 -7.33 -7.12
C LEU A 20 -4.23 -7.47 -7.90
N TRP A 21 -3.10 -7.55 -7.19
CA TRP A 21 -1.80 -7.83 -7.78
C TRP A 21 -1.77 -9.20 -8.48
N ASP A 22 -2.28 -10.24 -7.83
CA ASP A 22 -2.30 -11.59 -8.38
C ASP A 22 -3.17 -11.69 -9.64
N ASP A 23 -4.36 -11.06 -9.64
CA ASP A 23 -5.23 -11.01 -10.83
C ASP A 23 -4.57 -10.24 -11.99
N TRP A 24 -3.84 -9.16 -11.67
CA TRP A 24 -3.06 -8.43 -12.66
C TRP A 24 -1.95 -9.30 -13.27
N LEU A 25 -1.16 -10.01 -12.47
CA LEU A 25 -0.11 -10.90 -12.96
C LEU A 25 -0.68 -11.98 -13.90
N ALA A 26 -1.81 -12.59 -13.49
CA ALA A 26 -2.51 -13.58 -14.30
C ALA A 26 -3.04 -13.01 -15.63
N ALA A 27 -3.51 -11.77 -15.63
CA ALA A 27 -3.93 -11.07 -16.84
C ALA A 27 -2.74 -10.68 -17.74
N ALA A 28 -1.66 -10.19 -17.14
CA ALA A 28 -0.44 -9.76 -17.81
C ALA A 28 0.26 -10.93 -18.52
N ALA A 29 0.35 -12.09 -17.89
CA ALA A 29 0.96 -13.30 -18.47
C ALA A 29 0.28 -13.79 -19.77
N ARG A 30 -0.97 -13.37 -20.03
CA ARG A 30 -1.69 -13.72 -21.27
C ARG A 30 -1.26 -12.87 -22.46
N VAL A 31 -0.67 -11.69 -22.21
CA VAL A 31 -0.41 -10.68 -23.24
C VAL A 31 1.05 -10.20 -23.27
N LEU A 32 1.80 -10.44 -22.20
CA LEU A 32 3.22 -10.17 -22.07
C LEU A 32 3.99 -11.48 -21.90
N PRO A 33 5.23 -11.58 -22.41
CA PRO A 33 6.11 -12.73 -22.19
C PRO A 33 6.64 -12.68 -20.75
N LEU A 34 5.78 -13.05 -19.80
CA LEU A 34 5.96 -12.86 -18.37
C LEU A 34 5.97 -14.24 -17.69
N ASP A 35 7.11 -14.63 -17.11
CA ASP A 35 7.22 -15.84 -16.31
C ASP A 35 6.76 -15.54 -14.88
N VAL A 36 5.45 -15.67 -14.64
CA VAL A 36 4.83 -15.38 -13.34
C VAL A 36 5.28 -16.37 -12.27
N ASP A 37 5.47 -17.64 -12.63
CA ASP A 37 5.90 -18.69 -11.69
C ASP A 37 7.35 -18.47 -11.21
N GLY A 38 8.15 -17.77 -12.02
CA GLY A 38 9.51 -17.35 -11.67
C GLY A 38 9.60 -16.06 -10.84
N LEU A 39 8.50 -15.32 -10.65
CA LEU A 39 8.50 -14.09 -9.84
C LEU A 39 8.52 -14.40 -8.34
N SER A 40 9.19 -13.54 -7.59
CA SER A 40 9.18 -13.60 -6.12
C SER A 40 7.77 -13.37 -5.57
N SER A 41 7.45 -14.04 -4.45
CA SER A 41 6.23 -13.73 -3.68
C SER A 41 6.31 -12.36 -2.98
N ASP A 42 7.52 -11.83 -2.79
CA ASP A 42 7.73 -10.44 -2.40
C ASP A 42 7.46 -9.54 -3.61
N ARG A 43 6.39 -8.72 -3.52
CA ARG A 43 5.94 -7.88 -4.63
C ARG A 43 6.94 -6.80 -5.01
N GLY A 44 7.80 -6.37 -4.08
CA GLY A 44 8.87 -5.42 -4.36
C GLY A 44 9.98 -6.05 -5.21
N GLN A 45 10.38 -7.27 -4.88
CA GLN A 45 11.33 -8.05 -5.67
C GLN A 45 10.75 -8.43 -7.03
N ALA A 46 9.47 -8.82 -7.09
CA ALA A 46 8.78 -9.07 -8.35
C ALA A 46 8.74 -7.83 -9.24
N ALA A 47 8.44 -6.65 -8.67
CA ALA A 47 8.49 -5.38 -9.39
C ALA A 47 9.89 -5.09 -9.98
N ALA A 48 10.95 -5.34 -9.22
CA ALA A 48 12.32 -5.16 -9.70
C ALA A 48 12.68 -6.12 -10.85
N ALA A 49 12.18 -7.36 -10.81
CA ALA A 49 12.34 -8.30 -11.91
C ALA A 49 11.58 -7.84 -13.17
N LEU A 50 10.35 -7.34 -13.00
CA LEU A 50 9.55 -6.77 -14.09
C LEU A 50 10.20 -5.54 -14.72
N ASP A 51 10.80 -4.66 -13.92
CA ASP A 51 11.56 -3.51 -14.43
C ASP A 51 12.73 -3.93 -15.32
N SER A 52 13.39 -5.04 -14.97
CA SER A 52 14.51 -5.59 -15.73
C SER A 52 14.07 -6.24 -17.04
N GLY A 53 12.84 -6.76 -17.09
CA GLY A 53 12.23 -7.34 -18.31
C GLY A 53 11.84 -6.31 -19.37
N GLY A 54 11.77 -5.03 -19.00
CA GLY A 54 11.42 -3.92 -19.88
C GLY A 54 9.92 -3.80 -20.18
N GLY A 55 9.56 -2.79 -20.98
CA GLY A 55 8.16 -2.51 -21.35
C GLY A 55 7.42 -1.63 -20.35
N ASN A 56 6.13 -1.39 -20.62
CA ASN A 56 5.30 -0.43 -19.90
C ASN A 56 4.42 -1.08 -18.80
N TRP A 57 4.91 -2.12 -18.14
CA TRP A 57 4.12 -2.91 -17.19
C TRP A 57 3.52 -2.07 -16.07
N ARG A 58 4.22 -1.02 -15.61
CA ARG A 58 3.76 -0.08 -14.58
C ARG A 58 2.49 0.65 -14.99
N VAL A 59 2.47 1.20 -16.21
CA VAL A 59 1.30 1.86 -16.78
C VAL A 59 0.13 0.87 -16.97
N LEU A 60 0.45 -0.37 -17.35
CA LEU A 60 -0.57 -1.42 -17.50
C LEU A 60 -1.15 -1.84 -16.14
N LEU A 61 -0.33 -1.93 -15.11
CA LEU A 61 -0.76 -2.19 -13.73
C LEU A 61 -1.65 -1.06 -13.22
N GLU A 62 -1.22 0.19 -13.37
CA GLU A 62 -1.97 1.34 -12.89
C GLU A 62 -3.38 1.36 -13.49
N ARG A 63 -3.50 1.26 -14.81
CA ARG A 63 -4.81 1.21 -15.50
C ARG A 63 -5.66 0.04 -15.06
N PHE A 64 -5.07 -1.16 -14.97
CA PHE A 64 -5.79 -2.33 -14.51
C PHE A 64 -6.29 -2.15 -13.08
N ALA A 65 -5.45 -1.60 -12.21
CA ALA A 65 -5.81 -1.31 -10.83
C ALA A 65 -6.92 -0.26 -10.75
N GLU A 66 -6.86 0.83 -11.52
CA GLU A 66 -7.91 1.86 -11.55
C GLU A 66 -9.28 1.26 -11.91
N ASP A 67 -9.31 0.41 -12.94
CA ASP A 67 -10.54 -0.24 -13.39
C ASP A 67 -11.09 -1.26 -12.37
N ARG A 68 -10.19 -1.93 -11.64
CA ARG A 68 -10.54 -3.13 -10.85
C ARG A 68 -10.54 -2.89 -9.34
N ALA A 69 -9.92 -1.83 -8.84
CA ALA A 69 -9.80 -1.52 -7.43
C ALA A 69 -11.14 -1.56 -6.68
N PRO A 70 -12.29 -1.08 -7.23
CA PRO A 70 -13.57 -1.21 -6.56
C PRO A 70 -13.99 -2.65 -6.29
N VAL A 71 -13.52 -3.65 -7.04
CA VAL A 71 -13.85 -5.06 -6.81
C VAL A 71 -13.13 -5.61 -5.58
N TYR A 72 -11.87 -5.20 -5.38
CA TYR A 72 -10.99 -5.76 -4.35
C TYR A 72 -10.95 -4.91 -3.07
N LEU A 73 -11.07 -3.60 -3.20
CA LEU A 73 -10.81 -2.65 -2.14
C LEU A 73 -12.10 -1.92 -1.76
N ARG A 74 -12.52 -2.16 -0.52
CA ARG A 74 -13.68 -1.51 0.10
C ARG A 74 -13.23 -0.63 1.24
N ARG A 75 -13.80 0.57 1.29
CA ARG A 75 -13.60 1.47 2.43
C ARG A 75 -14.19 0.83 3.67
N HIS A 76 -13.40 0.82 4.73
CA HIS A 76 -13.85 0.39 6.06
C HIS A 76 -14.16 1.62 6.92
N PRO A 77 -15.40 1.75 7.44
CA PRO A 77 -15.80 2.90 8.25
C PRO A 77 -14.93 3.10 9.49
N GLU A 78 -14.51 2.01 10.13
CA GLU A 78 -13.63 2.03 11.31
C GLU A 78 -12.25 2.59 10.98
N ALA A 79 -11.58 2.07 9.96
CA ALA A 79 -10.29 2.57 9.50
C ALA A 79 -10.38 4.06 9.09
N SER A 80 -11.42 4.43 8.36
CA SER A 80 -11.66 5.83 7.97
C SER A 80 -11.86 6.75 9.18
N THR A 81 -12.52 6.25 10.23
CA THR A 81 -12.76 7.01 11.47
C THR A 81 -11.48 7.14 12.30
N ALA A 82 -10.71 6.06 12.43
CA ALA A 82 -9.42 6.06 13.10
C ALA A 82 -8.44 7.05 12.46
N LEU A 83 -8.28 7.01 11.13
CA LEU A 83 -7.43 7.95 10.39
C LEU A 83 -7.82 9.42 10.64
N ARG A 84 -9.14 9.73 10.64
CA ARG A 84 -9.62 11.09 10.93
C ARG A 84 -9.33 11.52 12.36
N ARG A 85 -9.47 10.63 13.35
CA ARG A 85 -9.19 10.94 14.76
C ARG A 85 -7.70 11.20 14.98
N LEU A 86 -6.85 10.36 14.42
CA LEU A 86 -5.40 10.52 14.48
C LEU A 86 -4.95 11.83 13.84
N GLU A 87 -5.44 12.14 12.64
CA GLU A 87 -5.20 13.42 11.95
C GLU A 87 -5.66 14.61 12.81
N ALA A 88 -6.86 14.54 13.41
CA ALA A 88 -7.37 15.60 14.29
C ALA A 88 -6.57 15.75 15.59
N ALA A 89 -5.93 14.68 16.07
CA ALA A 89 -4.98 14.70 17.18
C ALA A 89 -3.58 15.19 16.77
N GLY A 90 -3.38 15.54 15.49
CA GLY A 90 -2.15 16.06 14.92
C GLY A 90 -1.13 14.99 14.50
N ALA A 91 -1.49 13.71 14.57
CA ALA A 91 -0.59 12.60 14.24
C ALA A 91 -0.08 12.69 12.78
N THR A 92 1.20 12.37 12.57
CA THR A 92 1.77 12.24 11.23
C THR A 92 1.60 10.80 10.76
N LEU A 93 0.87 10.62 9.66
CA LEU A 93 0.52 9.29 9.15
C LEU A 93 1.36 8.96 7.92
N GLY A 94 2.17 7.91 8.01
CA GLY A 94 2.83 7.31 6.87
C GLY A 94 2.23 5.95 6.53
N VAL A 95 2.31 5.56 5.26
CA VAL A 95 1.86 4.25 4.79
C VAL A 95 3.02 3.48 4.17
N PHE A 96 3.14 2.20 4.49
CA PHE A 96 4.08 1.30 3.85
C PHE A 96 3.39 0.09 3.24
N THR A 97 3.99 -0.47 2.19
CA THR A 97 3.56 -1.71 1.54
C THR A 97 4.70 -2.32 0.73
N ASP A 98 4.68 -3.64 0.54
CA ASP A 98 5.54 -4.32 -0.42
C ASP A 98 5.07 -4.14 -1.87
N ALA A 99 3.85 -3.61 -2.10
CA ALA A 99 3.32 -3.35 -3.43
C ALA A 99 4.17 -2.35 -4.23
N PRO A 100 4.13 -2.40 -5.57
CA PRO A 100 4.61 -1.31 -6.40
C PRO A 100 3.83 -0.01 -6.17
N SER A 101 4.48 1.12 -6.49
CA SER A 101 3.95 2.45 -6.21
C SER A 101 2.62 2.78 -6.89
N GLU A 102 2.42 2.23 -8.10
CA GLU A 102 1.23 2.40 -8.91
C GLU A 102 0.01 1.77 -8.21
N LEU A 103 0.16 0.52 -7.77
CA LEU A 103 -0.89 -0.20 -7.05
C LEU A 103 -1.20 0.45 -5.69
N ALA A 104 -0.17 0.87 -4.96
CA ALA A 104 -0.33 1.52 -3.66
C ALA A 104 -1.12 2.84 -3.77
N ARG A 105 -0.82 3.67 -4.79
CA ARG A 105 -1.50 4.94 -5.04
C ARG A 105 -2.97 4.75 -5.37
N VAL A 106 -3.29 3.85 -6.31
CA VAL A 106 -4.67 3.54 -6.68
C VAL A 106 -5.43 3.00 -5.47
N ALA A 107 -4.81 2.13 -4.68
CA ALA A 107 -5.42 1.60 -3.47
C ALA A 107 -5.74 2.69 -2.45
N LEU A 108 -4.81 3.61 -2.17
CA LEU A 108 -5.03 4.72 -1.24
C LEU A 108 -6.14 5.67 -1.69
N ASP A 109 -6.25 5.93 -2.99
CA ASP A 109 -7.32 6.77 -3.54
C ASP A 109 -8.69 6.08 -3.40
N GLN A 110 -8.77 4.81 -3.80
CA GLN A 110 -9.97 3.99 -3.64
C GLN A 110 -10.41 3.89 -2.18
N LEU A 111 -9.46 3.73 -1.25
CA LEU A 111 -9.72 3.67 0.19
C LEU A 111 -9.99 5.05 0.82
N GLY A 112 -9.78 6.14 0.08
CA GLY A 112 -10.02 7.51 0.54
C GLY A 112 -9.01 7.99 1.59
N ALA A 113 -7.82 7.38 1.62
CA ALA A 113 -6.76 7.66 2.59
C ALA A 113 -5.75 8.69 2.09
N THR A 114 -5.61 8.88 0.76
CA THR A 114 -4.57 9.71 0.12
C THR A 114 -4.35 11.08 0.78
N ARG A 115 -5.42 11.81 1.10
CA ARG A 115 -5.30 13.18 1.63
C ARG A 115 -4.73 13.27 3.05
N ARG A 116 -4.71 12.16 3.79
CA ARG A 116 -4.34 12.10 5.21
C ARG A 116 -2.94 11.55 5.43
N VAL A 117 -2.40 10.91 4.40
CA VAL A 117 -1.11 10.24 4.45
C VAL A 117 -0.05 11.25 4.02
N ALA A 118 0.90 11.53 4.90
CA ALA A 118 2.00 12.44 4.65
C ALA A 118 3.06 11.82 3.73
N VAL A 119 3.33 10.52 3.91
CA VAL A 119 4.41 9.79 3.24
C VAL A 119 3.93 8.40 2.87
N VAL A 120 4.24 7.94 1.66
CA VAL A 120 3.95 6.57 1.20
C VAL A 120 5.25 5.94 0.74
N GLU A 121 5.64 4.84 1.38
CA GLU A 121 6.79 4.03 1.02
C GLU A 121 6.34 2.69 0.45
N THR A 122 6.97 2.25 -0.64
CA THR A 122 6.49 1.11 -1.44
C THR A 122 7.62 0.16 -1.83
N GLY A 123 7.31 -1.11 -2.07
CA GLY A 123 8.28 -2.13 -2.45
C GLY A 123 9.11 -2.67 -1.28
N ALA A 124 10.16 -3.43 -1.61
CA ALA A 124 10.99 -4.10 -0.62
C ALA A 124 11.64 -3.09 0.34
N GLY A 125 11.60 -3.35 1.65
CA GLY A 125 12.15 -2.47 2.68
C GLY A 125 11.39 -1.15 2.90
N ALA A 126 10.14 -1.03 2.43
CA ALA A 126 9.33 0.16 2.59
C ALA A 126 9.17 0.61 4.05
N LEU A 127 8.98 -0.33 4.98
CA LEU A 127 8.84 -0.01 6.40
C LEU A 127 10.10 0.67 6.96
N ASP A 128 11.29 0.15 6.66
CA ASP A 128 12.54 0.69 7.18
C ASP A 128 12.78 2.12 6.67
N ARG A 129 12.50 2.38 5.39
CA ARG A 129 12.59 3.73 4.82
C ARG A 129 11.57 4.67 5.45
N LEU A 130 10.35 4.21 5.67
CA LEU A 130 9.31 5.02 6.29
C LEU A 130 9.67 5.38 7.74
N LEU A 131 10.20 4.43 8.51
CA LEU A 131 10.66 4.68 9.88
C LEU A 131 11.87 5.62 9.93
N ALA A 132 12.75 5.58 8.93
CA ALA A 132 13.84 6.54 8.82
C ALA A 132 13.34 7.97 8.58
N GLU A 133 12.21 8.13 7.88
CA GLU A 133 11.58 9.44 7.61
C GLU A 133 10.71 9.94 8.78
N LEU A 134 9.86 9.07 9.35
CA LEU A 134 8.97 9.41 10.47
C LEU A 134 9.69 9.50 11.83
N GLY A 135 10.89 8.92 11.92
CA GLY A 135 11.67 8.81 13.13
C GLY A 135 11.43 7.50 13.90
N GLN A 136 12.45 7.09 14.66
CA GLN A 136 12.50 5.77 15.33
C GLN A 136 11.42 5.56 16.41
N THR A 137 10.72 6.61 16.82
CA THR A 137 9.61 6.52 17.79
C THR A 137 8.25 6.35 17.13
N ALA A 138 8.19 6.20 15.81
CA ALA A 138 6.94 5.99 15.09
C ALA A 138 6.31 4.63 15.48
N VAL A 139 5.01 4.64 15.70
CA VAL A 139 4.24 3.43 16.04
C VAL A 139 3.94 2.68 14.76
N VAL A 140 4.34 1.40 14.70
CA VAL A 140 4.02 0.53 13.57
C VAL A 140 2.65 -0.09 13.77
N VAL A 141 1.76 0.11 12.80
CA VAL A 141 0.40 -0.42 12.75
C VAL A 141 0.31 -1.36 11.57
N ARG A 142 0.19 -2.67 11.84
CA ARG A 142 0.10 -3.72 10.82
C ARG A 142 -1.33 -4.16 10.56
N THR A 143 -2.22 -4.00 11.52
CA THR A 143 -3.60 -4.48 11.39
C THR A 143 -4.60 -3.36 11.58
N ARG A 144 -5.82 -3.57 11.08
CA ARG A 144 -6.93 -2.63 11.29
C ARG A 144 -7.27 -2.48 12.77
N ALA A 145 -7.19 -3.55 13.54
CA ALA A 145 -7.46 -3.51 14.98
C ALA A 145 -6.45 -2.62 15.70
N GLU A 146 -5.17 -2.72 15.35
CA GLU A 146 -4.12 -1.83 15.85
C GLU A 146 -4.35 -0.37 15.44
N LEU A 147 -4.82 -0.13 14.20
CA LEU A 147 -5.15 1.21 13.73
C LEU A 147 -6.28 1.83 14.55
N VAL A 148 -7.32 1.06 14.84
CA VAL A 148 -8.45 1.50 15.66
C VAL A 148 -7.99 1.76 17.10
N ALA A 149 -7.24 0.84 17.70
CA ALA A 149 -6.72 0.98 19.06
C ALA A 149 -5.77 2.18 19.22
N ALA A 150 -4.98 2.51 18.19
CA ALA A 150 -4.12 3.69 18.21
C ALA A 150 -4.90 5.02 18.17
N ALA A 151 -6.18 4.99 17.76
CA ALA A 151 -7.04 6.14 17.61
C ALA A 151 -8.05 6.34 18.77
N GLU A 152 -7.98 5.49 19.80
CA GLU A 152 -8.74 5.59 21.05
C GLU A 152 -7.97 6.38 22.11
#